data_AF-A0A838WYZ3-F1
#
_entry.id   AF-A0A838WYZ3-F1
#
_cell.length_a   1.000
_cell.length_b   1.000
_cell.length_c   1.000
_cell.angle_alpha   90.00
_cell.angle_beta   90.00
_cell.angle_gamma   90.00
#
_symmetry.space_group_name_H-M   'P 1'
#
loop_
_entity.id
_entity.type
_entity.pdbx_description
1 polymer ?
#
loop_
_entity_poly.entity_id
_entity_poly.type
_entity_poly.pdbx_seq_one_letter_code
_entity_poly.pdbx_strand_id
1 'polypeptide(L)'
;HLSALTAGEDTIVLGFRPEALELVGAGEAGTLPIRIDFVEELGSDSYLYGHLDGGGWIAQGQADDATGSIVVRTPPRTDVREGELIHARVSPGGLHAFSATTGERI
;
A
#
# COMPACT_ATOMS: atom_id res chain seq x y z
N HIS A 1 -2.85 20.53 1.78
CA HIS A 1 -3.30 19.42 0.91
C HIS A 1 -4.68 18.89 1.31
N LEU A 2 -5.06 18.79 2.59
CA LEU A 2 -6.43 18.37 2.98
C LEU A 2 -7.53 19.44 2.76
N SER A 3 -7.18 20.63 2.25
CA SER A 3 -8.10 21.74 2.04
C SER A 3 -8.97 21.62 0.78
N ALA A 4 -8.71 20.62 -0.07
CA ALA A 4 -9.48 20.34 -1.28
C ALA A 4 -10.56 19.25 -1.07
N LEU A 5 -10.66 18.67 0.14
CA LEU A 5 -11.82 17.85 0.50
C LEU A 5 -13.05 18.76 0.55
N THR A 6 -13.97 18.56 -0.40
CA THR A 6 -15.28 19.20 -0.37
C THR A 6 -16.16 18.54 0.69
N ALA A 7 -16.99 19.34 1.37
CA ALA A 7 -17.94 18.84 2.34
C ALA A 7 -18.91 17.87 1.64
N GLY A 8 -18.76 16.56 1.89
CA GLY A 8 -19.57 15.49 1.29
C GLY A 8 -18.79 14.26 0.82
N GLU A 9 -17.46 14.30 0.76
CA GLU A 9 -16.67 13.08 0.50
C GLU A 9 -16.38 12.30 1.78
N ASP A 10 -17.11 11.21 1.98
CA ASP A 10 -16.88 10.25 3.09
C ASP A 10 -15.74 9.26 2.77
N THR A 11 -15.38 9.13 1.49
CA THR A 11 -14.39 8.17 1.01
C THR A 11 -13.36 8.85 0.11
N ILE A 12 -12.09 8.56 0.36
CA ILE A 12 -10.97 8.96 -0.50
C ILE A 12 -10.21 7.73 -0.96
N VAL A 13 -9.58 7.81 -2.13
CA VAL A 13 -8.67 6.78 -2.63
C VAL A 13 -7.25 7.24 -2.33
N LEU A 14 -6.52 6.43 -1.55
CA LEU A 14 -5.09 6.62 -1.32
C LEU A 14 -4.32 5.81 -2.36
N GLY A 15 -3.43 6.48 -3.09
CA GLY A 15 -2.57 5.87 -4.09
C GLY A 15 -1.10 6.11 -3.79
N PHE A 16 -0.29 5.05 -3.90
CA PHE A 16 1.16 5.13 -3.87
C PHE A 16 1.71 4.16 -4.91
N ARG A 17 2.93 4.43 -5.40
CA ARG A 17 3.63 3.51 -6.29
C ARG A 17 4.28 2.37 -5.50
N PRO A 18 4.48 1.17 -6.07
CA PRO A 18 5.16 0.08 -5.38
C PRO A 18 6.56 0.44 -4.86
N GLU A 19 7.32 1.25 -5.61
CA GLU A 19 8.63 1.76 -5.23
C GLU A 19 8.61 2.86 -4.16
N ALA A 20 7.43 3.40 -3.85
CA ALA A 20 7.27 4.40 -2.81
C ALA A 20 7.09 3.76 -1.41
N LEU A 21 7.05 2.43 -1.31
CA LEU A 21 7.01 1.72 -0.04
C LEU A 21 8.42 1.32 0.40
N GLU A 22 8.83 1.83 1.57
CA GLU A 22 10.08 1.49 2.24
C GLU A 22 9.82 0.41 3.30
N LEU A 23 10.61 -0.66 3.32
CA LEU A 23 10.59 -1.63 4.41
C LEU A 23 11.17 -0.99 5.68
N VAL A 24 10.42 -1.07 6.78
CA VAL A 24 10.73 -0.41 8.05
C VAL A 24 10.48 -1.36 9.22
N GLY A 25 11.00 -1.02 10.40
CA GLY A 25 10.77 -1.82 11.60
C GLY A 25 9.33 -1.71 12.12
N ALA A 26 8.82 -2.77 12.75
CA ALA A 26 7.46 -2.80 13.32
C ALA A 26 7.18 -1.71 14.37
N GLY A 27 8.23 -1.23 15.06
CA GLY A 27 8.13 -0.17 16.07
C GLY A 27 8.19 1.26 15.52
N GLU A 28 8.35 1.43 14.21
CA GLU A 28 8.37 2.76 13.61
C GLU A 28 6.97 3.36 13.51
N ALA A 29 6.89 4.69 13.44
CA ALA A 29 5.62 5.38 13.28
C ALA A 29 5.13 5.33 11.82
N GLY A 30 3.81 5.23 11.65
CA GLY A 30 3.16 5.32 10.34
C GLY A 30 3.43 4.11 9.43
N THR A 31 3.56 2.92 10.00
CA THR A 31 3.80 1.69 9.24
C THR A 31 2.49 1.00 8.86
N LEU A 32 2.54 0.32 7.72
CA LEU A 32 1.51 -0.56 7.20
C LEU A 32 1.99 -1.99 7.46
N PRO A 33 1.31 -2.75 8.34
CA PRO A 33 1.59 -4.18 8.49
C PRO A 33 1.05 -4.91 7.25
N ILE A 34 1.91 -5.61 6.52
CA ILE A 34 1.55 -6.30 5.27
C ILE A 34 1.92 -7.78 5.41
N ARG A 35 0.94 -8.65 5.25
CA ARG A 35 1.13 -10.09 5.17
C ARG A 35 1.44 -10.47 3.73
N ILE A 36 2.55 -11.15 3.50
CA ILE A 36 3.02 -11.50 2.15
C ILE A 36 2.28 -12.74 1.65
N ASP A 37 1.70 -12.62 0.46
CA ASP A 37 1.02 -13.69 -0.26
C ASP A 37 1.94 -14.36 -1.29
N PHE A 38 2.83 -13.59 -1.91
CA PHE A 38 3.72 -14.09 -2.96
C PHE A 38 4.94 -13.19 -3.14
N VAL A 39 6.08 -13.78 -3.49
CA VAL A 39 7.33 -13.08 -3.80
C VAL A 39 7.75 -13.41 -5.23
N GLU A 40 7.95 -12.37 -6.03
CA GLU A 40 8.43 -12.46 -7.40
C GLU A 40 9.86 -11.93 -7.51
N GLU A 41 10.80 -12.77 -7.93
CA GLU A 41 12.22 -12.42 -8.09
C GLU A 41 12.55 -12.20 -9.57
N LEU A 42 12.83 -10.96 -9.96
CA LEU A 42 13.09 -10.55 -11.35
C LEU A 42 14.55 -10.13 -11.60
N GLY A 43 15.47 -10.59 -10.76
CA GLY A 43 16.91 -10.39 -10.90
C GLY A 43 17.41 -9.09 -10.29
N SER A 44 17.06 -7.93 -10.87
CA SER A 44 17.47 -6.61 -10.34
C SER A 44 16.57 -6.09 -9.24
N ASP A 45 15.36 -6.63 -9.15
CA ASP A 45 14.31 -6.22 -8.24
C ASP A 45 13.52 -7.45 -7.80
N SER A 46 12.90 -7.35 -6.63
CA SER A 46 11.86 -8.27 -6.19
C SER A 46 10.56 -7.49 -6.00
N TYR A 47 9.44 -8.17 -6.22
CA TYR A 47 8.10 -7.66 -5.93
C TYR A 47 7.45 -8.53 -4.86
N LEU A 48 7.03 -7.88 -3.77
CA LEU A 48 6.32 -8.51 -2.68
C LEU A 48 4.84 -8.19 -2.85
N TYR A 49 4.04 -9.22 -3.07
CA TYR A 49 2.59 -9.12 -3.15
C TYR A 49 2.00 -9.52 -1.81
N GLY A 50 1.09 -8.74 -1.28
CA GLY A 50 0.49 -9.00 0.02
C GLY A 50 -0.81 -8.23 0.25
N HIS A 51 -1.26 -8.22 1.49
CA HIS A 51 -2.43 -7.48 1.94
C HIS A 51 -2.19 -6.88 3.33
N LEU A 52 -2.96 -5.85 3.71
CA LEU A 52 -2.88 -5.31 5.07
C LEU A 52 -3.26 -6.38 6.09
N ASP A 53 -2.39 -6.58 7.07
CA ASP A 53 -2.68 -7.48 8.18
C ASP A 53 -3.83 -6.92 9.02
N GLY A 54 -4.89 -7.72 9.20
CA GLY A 54 -6.15 -7.28 9.81
C GLY A 54 -7.21 -6.77 8.83
N GLY A 55 -6.89 -6.62 7.53
CA GLY A 55 -7.85 -6.25 6.48
C GLY A 55 -8.40 -4.83 6.61
N GLY A 56 -9.66 -4.63 6.22
CA GLY A 56 -10.38 -3.37 6.42
C GLY A 56 -10.16 -2.29 5.35
N TRP A 57 -9.57 -2.64 4.22
CA TRP A 57 -9.49 -1.77 3.05
C TRP A 57 -9.86 -2.53 1.78
N ILE A 58 -10.45 -1.81 0.83
CA ILE A 58 -10.90 -2.33 -0.45
C ILE A 58 -10.10 -1.63 -1.53
N ALA A 59 -9.52 -2.41 -2.46
CA ALA A 59 -8.87 -1.81 -3.62
C ALA A 59 -9.92 -1.17 -4.53
N GLN A 60 -9.61 0.01 -5.09
CA GLN A 60 -10.55 0.73 -5.94
C GLN A 60 -11.05 -0.17 -7.09
N GLY A 61 -12.37 -0.28 -7.24
CA GLY A 61 -13.01 -1.12 -8.25
C GLY A 61 -13.13 -2.60 -7.87
N GLN A 62 -12.95 -2.96 -6.60
CA GLN A 62 -13.21 -4.31 -6.08
C GLN A 62 -14.50 -4.39 -5.24
N ALA A 63 -14.95 -5.63 -5.05
CA ALA A 63 -15.95 -6.09 -4.08
C ALA A 63 -15.79 -5.42 -2.70
N ASP A 64 -16.87 -5.04 -2.01
CA ASP A 64 -16.79 -4.59 -0.60
C ASP A 64 -16.27 -5.71 0.34
N ASP A 65 -16.33 -6.96 -0.10
CA ASP A 65 -15.82 -8.15 0.58
C ASP A 65 -14.41 -8.57 0.12
N ALA A 66 -13.81 -7.87 -0.83
CA ALA A 66 -12.47 -8.15 -1.32
C ALA A 66 -11.40 -7.52 -0.43
N THR A 67 -10.36 -8.28 -0.12
CA THR A 67 -9.13 -7.71 0.47
C THR A 67 -8.28 -7.18 -0.67
N GLY A 68 -7.97 -5.88 -0.66
CA GLY A 68 -7.09 -5.32 -1.67
C GLY A 68 -5.67 -5.91 -1.60
N SER A 69 -4.98 -5.95 -2.74
CA SER A 69 -3.57 -6.34 -2.81
C SER A 69 -2.64 -5.12 -2.77
N ILE A 70 -1.57 -5.20 -1.99
CA ILE A 70 -0.46 -4.26 -1.94
C ILE A 70 0.73 -4.88 -2.65
N VAL A 71 1.40 -4.10 -3.48
CA VAL A 71 2.66 -4.48 -4.11
C VAL A 71 3.77 -3.59 -3.57
N VAL A 72 4.85 -4.19 -3.10
CA VAL A 72 6.08 -3.52 -2.67
C VAL A 72 7.19 -3.88 -3.64
N ARG A 73 7.92 -2.90 -4.16
CA ARG A 73 9.14 -3.15 -4.93
C ARG A 73 10.35 -3.02 -4.00
N THR A 74 11.26 -3.99 -4.05
CA THR A 74 12.49 -3.99 -3.26
C THR A 74 13.71 -4.30 -4.12
N PRO A 75 14.94 -4.01 -3.64
CA PRO A 75 16.13 -4.65 -4.17
C PRO A 75 16.02 -6.18 -4.10
N PRO A 76 16.84 -6.92 -4.86
CA PRO A 76 16.77 -8.37 -4.88
C PRO A 76 17.25 -8.95 -3.55
N ARG A 77 16.81 -10.17 -3.21
CA ARG A 77 17.26 -10.94 -2.04
C ARG A 77 16.97 -10.27 -0.69
N THR A 78 15.73 -9.82 -0.48
CA THR A 78 15.29 -9.24 0.80
C THR A 78 15.14 -10.24 1.95
N ASP A 79 15.34 -11.54 1.69
CA ASP A 79 15.07 -12.67 2.60
C ASP A 79 13.60 -12.81 3.06
N VAL A 80 12.69 -11.94 2.57
CA VAL A 80 11.25 -12.00 2.83
C VAL A 80 10.63 -13.23 2.17
N ARG A 81 9.73 -13.90 2.87
CA ARG A 81 9.04 -15.10 2.38
C ARG A 81 7.52 -14.95 2.39
N GLU A 82 6.86 -15.78 1.60
CA GLU A 82 5.40 -15.98 1.67
C GLU A 82 4.97 -16.31 3.12
N GLY A 83 3.86 -15.71 3.55
CA GLY A 83 3.30 -15.82 4.89
C GLY A 83 3.94 -14.90 5.94
N GLU A 84 5.06 -14.24 5.62
CA GLU A 84 5.74 -13.31 6.53
C GLU A 84 4.93 -12.03 6.73
N LEU A 85 4.99 -11.48 7.95
CA LEU A 85 4.47 -10.16 8.27
C LEU A 85 5.60 -9.15 8.18
N ILE A 86 5.54 -8.30 7.16
CA ILE A 86 6.46 -7.18 7.00
C ILE A 86 5.80 -5.88 7.44
N HIS A 87 6.61 -4.85 7.67
CA HIS A 87 6.14 -3.49 7.86
C HIS A 87 6.74 -2.59 6.79
N ALA A 88 5.87 -1.81 6.14
CA ALA A 88 6.29 -0.83 5.14
C ALA A 88 5.74 0.56 5.46
N ARG A 89 6.41 1.61 5.00
CA ARG A 89 5.93 2.99 5.10
C ARG A 89 6.00 3.65 3.75
N VAL A 90 4.97 4.43 3.41
CA VAL A 90 5.01 5.25 2.19
C VAL A 90 6.01 6.38 2.40
N SER A 91 7.02 6.44 1.54
CA SER A 91 8.05 7.48 1.54
C SER A 91 7.43 8.88 1.43
N PRO A 92 8.03 9.91 2.08
CA PRO A 92 7.53 11.28 2.00
C PRO A 92 7.32 11.74 0.55
N GLY A 93 6.11 12.24 0.25
CA GLY A 93 5.73 12.69 -1.09
C GLY A 93 5.28 11.57 -2.06
N GLY A 94 5.38 10.30 -1.67
CA GLY A 94 4.92 9.15 -2.46
C GLY A 94 3.45 8.80 -2.28
N LEU A 95 2.76 9.43 -1.33
CA LEU A 95 1.33 9.25 -1.08
C LEU A 95 0.53 10.32 -1.82
N HIS A 96 -0.46 9.86 -2.59
CA HIS A 96 -1.42 10.68 -3.31
C HIS A 96 -2.83 10.38 -2.81
N ALA A 97 -3.68 11.41 -2.79
CA ALA A 97 -5.09 11.27 -2.48
C ALA A 97 -5.93 11.67 -3.68
N PHE A 98 -7.00 10.93 -3.92
CA PHE A 98 -7.96 11.18 -4.98
C PHE A 98 -9.37 11.15 -4.40
N SER A 99 -10.25 11.98 -4.96
CA SER A 99 -11.68 11.91 -4.72
C SER A 99 -12.21 10.55 -5.18
N ALA A 100 -12.91 9.82 -4.31
CA ALA A 100 -13.55 8.57 -4.71
C ALA A 100 -14.74 8.83 -5.65
N THR A 101 -15.32 10.04 -5.58
CA THR A 101 -16.49 10.44 -6.38
C THR A 101 -16.11 10.95 -7.76
N THR A 102 -15.13 11.85 -7.86
CA THR A 102 -14.76 12.52 -9.12
C THR A 102 -13.51 11.93 -9.76
N GLY A 103 -12.67 11.24 -9.00
CA GLY A 103 -11.35 10.78 -9.44
C GLY A 103 -10.29 11.89 -9.55
N GLU A 104 -10.63 13.13 -9.20
CA GLU A 104 -9.66 14.24 -9.19
C GLU A 104 -8.66 14.10 -8.04
N ARG A 105 -7.43 14.58 -8.27
CA ARG A 105 -6.37 14.57 -7.26
C ARG A 105 -6.56 15.71 -6.25
N ILE A 106 -6.39 15.40 -4.96
CA ILE A 106 -6.54 16.29 -3.80
C ILE A 106 -5.17 16.77 -3.30
#